data_AF-A0A967D3Q5-F1
#
_entry.id   AF-A0A967D3Q5-F1
#
_cell.length_a   1.000
_cell.length_b   1.000
_cell.length_c   1.000
_cell.angle_alpha   90.00
_cell.angle_beta   90.00
_cell.angle_gamma   90.00
#
_symmetry.space_group_name_H-M   'P 1'
#
loop_
_entity.id
_entity.type
_entity.pdbx_description
1 polymer ?
#
loop_
_entity_poly.entity_id
_entity_poly.type
_entity_poly.pdbx_seq_one_letter_code
_entity_poly.pdbx_strand_id
1 'polypeptide(L)' 'MEHTERFTPKLWSVTDGVWCFVGNGLSNQTFVEGPEGVIVIDTGESNEEMTSALRALREVTTAPIAAVI' A
#
# COMPACT_ATOMS: atom_id res chain seq x y z
N MET A 1 24.64 4.31 -1.61
CA MET A 1 23.98 4.38 -0.28
C MET A 1 22.61 5.04 -0.38
N GLU A 2 22.47 6.17 -1.07
CA GLU A 2 21.19 6.90 -1.23
C GLU A 2 20.05 6.10 -1.93
N HIS A 3 20.36 5.11 -2.76
CA HIS A 3 19.33 4.30 -3.44
C HIS A 3 18.62 3.33 -2.48
N THR A 4 19.35 2.75 -1.53
CA THR A 4 18.82 1.72 -0.61
C THR A 4 17.87 2.30 0.42
N GLU A 5 18.09 3.54 0.87
CA GLU A 5 17.24 4.22 1.85
C GLU A 5 15.80 4.39 1.36
N ARG A 6 15.61 4.53 0.05
CA ARG A 6 14.29 4.68 -0.60
C ARG A 6 13.43 3.42 -0.52
N PHE A 7 14.02 2.27 -0.19
CA PHE A 7 13.34 0.99 -0.03
C PHE A 7 13.11 0.59 1.42
N THR A 8 13.26 1.53 2.38
CA THR A 8 12.78 1.27 3.73
C THR A 8 11.25 1.20 3.71
N PRO A 9 10.62 0.12 4.23
CA PRO A 9 9.18 -0.04 4.24
C PRO A 9 8.46 1.19 4.77
N LYS A 10 7.63 1.81 3.93
CA LYS A 10 6.90 3.01 4.28
C LYS A 10 5.62 3.15 3.45
N LEU A 11 4.54 3.56 4.12
CA LEU A 11 3.34 4.05 3.47
C LEU A 11 3.48 5.54 3.16
N TRP A 12 3.45 5.90 1.89
CA TRP A 12 3.46 7.28 1.43
C TRP A 12 2.03 7.74 1.17
N SER A 13 1.63 8.89 1.73
CA SER A 13 0.45 9.61 1.24
C SER A 13 0.85 10.38 -0.01
N VAL A 14 0.28 10.01 -1.16
CA VAL A 14 0.59 10.62 -2.46
C VAL A 14 -0.28 11.86 -2.67
N THR A 15 -1.56 11.74 -2.34
CA THR A 15 -2.56 12.81 -2.25
C THR A 15 -3.69 12.33 -1.35
N ASP A 16 -4.66 13.18 -1.04
CA ASP A 16 -5.85 12.82 -0.27
C ASP A 16 -6.53 11.56 -0.84
N GLY A 17 -6.73 10.55 0.01
CA GLY A 17 -7.32 9.26 -0.36
C GLY A 17 -6.44 8.34 -1.19
N VAL A 18 -5.15 8.67 -1.42
CA VAL A 18 -4.23 7.84 -2.22
C VAL A 18 -2.94 7.56 -1.45
N TRP A 19 -2.61 6.27 -1.30
CA TRP A 19 -1.41 5.81 -0.62
C TRP A 19 -0.62 4.82 -1.46
N CYS A 20 0.69 4.78 -1.25
CA CYS A 20 1.60 3.84 -1.90
C CYS A 20 2.57 3.26 -0.88
N PHE A 21 2.54 1.94 -0.69
CA PHE A 21 3.47 1.22 0.18
C PHE A 21 4.68 0.78 -0.62
N VAL A 22 5.86 1.19 -0.16
CA VAL A 22 7.13 1.01 -0.87
C VAL A 22 8.12 0.30 0.06
N GLY A 23 8.92 -0.61 -0.49
CA GLY A 23 10.10 -1.14 0.20
C GLY A 23 9.93 -2.48 0.94
N ASN A 24 8.77 -3.13 0.82
CA ASN A 24 8.55 -4.49 1.34
C ASN A 24 8.71 -5.61 0.29
N GLY A 25 8.85 -5.27 -0.99
CA GLY A 25 8.95 -6.22 -2.11
C GLY A 25 9.55 -5.57 -3.36
N LEU A 26 9.47 -6.28 -4.50
CA LEU A 26 9.93 -5.78 -5.79
C LEU A 26 9.00 -4.71 -6.37
N SER A 27 7.69 -4.83 -6.15
CA SER A 27 6.67 -3.86 -6.55
C SER A 27 6.14 -3.06 -5.37
N ASN A 28 5.43 -1.98 -5.68
CA ASN A 28 4.72 -1.17 -4.69
C ASN A 28 3.25 -1.56 -4.67
N GLN A 29 2.63 -1.57 -3.50
CA GLN A 29 1.19 -1.75 -3.38
C GLN A 29 0.51 -0.39 -3.24
N THR A 30 -0.42 -0.09 -4.15
CA THR A 30 -1.09 1.21 -4.20
C THR A 30 -2.54 1.07 -3.75
N PHE A 31 -3.02 2.09 -3.03
CA PHE A 31 -4.33 2.12 -2.41
C PHE A 31 -5.04 3.41 -2.81
N VAL A 32 -6.25 3.29 -3.32
CA VAL A 32 -7.10 4.42 -3.70
C VAL A 32 -8.43 4.30 -2.97
N GLU A 33 -8.78 5.29 -2.16
CA GLU A 33 -10.06 5.38 -1.49
C GLU A 33 -11.17 5.69 -2.52
N GLY A 34 -12.20 4.85 -2.53
CA GLY A 34 -13.41 5.01 -3.31
C GLY A 34 -14.66 5.00 -2.43
N PRO A 35 -15.85 5.24 -3.01
CA PRO A 35 -17.10 5.36 -2.25
C PRO A 35 -17.51 4.09 -1.50
N GLU A 36 -17.11 2.91 -1.99
CA GLU A 36 -17.45 1.62 -1.39
C GLU A 36 -16.31 1.03 -0.55
N GLY A 37 -15.15 1.70 -0.52
CA GLY A 37 -13.95 1.22 0.15
C GLY A 37 -12.68 1.45 -0.66
N VAL A 38 -11.60 0.80 -0.26
CA VAL A 38 -10.28 0.94 -0.89
C VAL A 38 -10.16 0.01 -2.10
N ILE A 39 -9.68 0.57 -3.20
CA ILE A 39 -9.21 -0.16 -4.38
C ILE A 39 -7.70 -0.42 -4.18
N VAL A 40 -7.31 -1.69 -4.20
CA VAL A 40 -5.91 -2.13 -4.14
C VAL A 40 -5.40 -2.30 -5.56
N ILE A 41 -4.23 -1.77 -5.88
CA ILE A 41 -3.55 -1.93 -7.17
C ILE A 41 -2.19 -2.58 -6.89
N ASP A 42 -1.96 -3.75 -7.49
CA ASP A 42 -0.83 -4.65 -7.20
C ASP A 42 -0.87 -5.23 -5.76
N THR A 43 -0.56 -6.51 -5.63
CA THR A 43 -0.56 -7.25 -4.36
C THR A 43 0.81 -7.76 -3.93
N GLY A 44 1.87 -7.40 -4.65
CA GLY A 44 3.19 -7.98 -4.45
C GLY A 44 3.25 -9.45 -4.85
N GLU A 45 4.28 -10.15 -4.38
CA GLU A 45 4.58 -11.53 -4.79
C GLU A 45 4.19 -12.58 -3.73
N SER A 46 3.84 -12.12 -2.52
CA SER A 46 3.55 -12.98 -1.37
C SER A 46 2.43 -12.44 -0.49
N ASN A 47 1.78 -13.34 0.25
CA ASN A 47 0.78 -12.96 1.25
C ASN A 47 1.40 -12.12 2.38
N GLU A 48 2.67 -12.38 2.72
CA GLU A 48 3.44 -11.67 3.72
C GLU A 48 3.65 -10.20 3.32
N GLU A 49 4.01 -9.94 2.07
CA GLU A 49 4.13 -8.59 1.51
C GLU A 49 2.83 -7.82 1.62
N MET A 50 1.74 -8.38 1.09
CA MET A 50 0.44 -7.72 1.12
C MET A 50 -0.07 -7.54 2.56
N THR A 51 0.18 -8.49 3.45
CA THR A 51 -0.16 -8.37 4.87
C THR A 51 0.56 -7.19 5.52
N SER A 52 1.84 -6.97 5.19
CA SER A 52 2.61 -5.81 5.66
C SER A 52 2.01 -4.50 5.16
N ALA A 53 1.70 -4.42 3.87
CA ALA A 53 1.09 -3.24 3.25
C ALA A 53 -0.30 -2.92 3.83
N LEU A 54 -1.13 -3.94 4.03
CA LEU A 54 -2.45 -3.78 4.66
C LEU A 54 -2.35 -3.34 6.12
N ARG A 55 -1.36 -3.82 6.89
CA ARG A 55 -1.15 -3.32 8.27
C ARG A 55 -0.86 -1.83 8.27
N ALA A 56 0.04 -1.37 7.39
CA ALA A 56 0.34 0.05 7.26
C ALA A 56 -0.88 0.86 6.81
N LEU A 57 -1.65 0.36 5.83
CA LEU A 57 -2.90 1.01 5.40
C LEU A 57 -3.92 1.14 6.55
N ARG A 58 -4.00 0.13 7.43
CA ARG A 58 -4.93 0.12 8.57
C ARG A 58 -4.60 1.14 9.65
N GLU A 59 -3.41 1.75 9.61
CA GLU A 59 -3.07 2.89 10.47
C GLU A 59 -3.73 4.19 9.99
N VAL A 60 -4.13 4.28 8.72
CA VAL A 60 -4.69 5.51 8.13
C VAL A 60 -6.16 5.40 7.71
N THR A 61 -6.68 4.19 7.49
CA THR A 61 -8.11 3.98 7.18
C THR A 61 -8.62 2.61 7.61
N THR A 62 -9.88 2.57 8.08
CA THR A 62 -10.63 1.35 8.40
C THR A 62 -11.58 0.92 7.29
N ALA A 63 -11.60 1.63 6.15
CA ALA A 63 -12.48 1.30 5.03
C ALA A 63 -12.24 -0.13 4.51
N PRO A 64 -13.31 -0.87 4.13
CA PRO A 64 -13.15 -2.22 3.59
C PRO A 64 -12.37 -2.20 2.27
N ILE A 65 -11.75 -3.31 1.90
CA ILE A 65 -11.21 -3.45 0.54
C ILE A 65 -12.40 -3.74 -0.39
N ALA A 66 -12.63 -2.86 -1.35
CA ALA A 66 -13.76 -2.95 -2.28
C ALA A 66 -13.38 -3.65 -3.60
N ALA A 67 -12.13 -3.50 -4.04
CA ALA A 67 -11.63 -4.09 -5.28
C ALA A 67 -10.11 -4.33 -5.26
N VAL A 68 -9.65 -5.20 -6.15
CA VAL A 68 -8.23 -5.45 -6.45
C VAL A 68 -8.04 -5.36 -7.97
N ILE A 69 -7.00 -4.66 -8.41
CA ILE A 69 -6.62 -4.45 -9.82
C ILE A 69 -5.19 -4.97 -10.05
#